data_AF-A0A290ZAZ4-F1
#
_entry.id   AF-A0A290ZAZ4-F1
#
_cell.length_a   1.000
_cell.length_b   1.000
_cell.length_c   1.000
_cell.angle_alpha   90.00
_cell.angle_beta   90.00
_cell.angle_gamma   90.00
#
_symmetry.space_group_name_H-M   'P 1'
#
loop_
_entity.id
_entity.type
_entity.pdbx_description
1 polymer ?
#
loop_
_entity_poly.entity_id
_entity_poly.type
_entity_poly.pdbx_seq_one_letter_code
_entity_poly.pdbx_strand_id
1 'polypeptide(L)'
;MRHTIRIRPAALAAAMASAGIEKQATLLRLTEISRTSLYDVMRDEQEPGGGVIGSLLAVLPATFDDLFEVVPRHHGVGRAAA
;
A
#
# COMPACT_ATOMS: atom_id res chain seq x y z
N MET A 1 6.42 10.02 -19.50
CA MET A 1 7.03 9.47 -18.26
C MET A 1 6.10 8.39 -17.73
N ARG A 2 6.61 7.20 -17.42
CA ARG A 2 5.77 6.13 -16.83
C ARG A 2 5.60 6.46 -15.36
N HIS A 3 4.39 6.40 -14.85
CA HIS A 3 4.10 6.59 -13.42
C HIS A 3 3.81 5.23 -12.78
N THR A 4 3.90 5.17 -11.46
CA THR A 4 3.51 4.01 -10.65
C THR A 4 2.84 4.51 -9.38
N ILE A 5 2.05 3.65 -8.74
CA ILE A 5 1.38 3.96 -7.48
C ILE A 5 2.26 3.46 -6.32
N ARG A 6 2.37 4.26 -5.25
CA ARG A 6 2.98 3.83 -3.98
C ARG A 6 1.99 4.02 -2.86
N ILE A 7 2.06 3.15 -1.86
CA ILE A 7 1.32 3.32 -0.61
C ILE A 7 2.09 4.28 0.30
N ARG A 8 1.37 5.10 1.08
CA ARG A 8 1.95 5.98 2.09
C ARG A 8 1.89 5.27 3.45
N PRO A 9 2.99 4.70 3.99
CA PRO A 9 2.91 3.84 5.19
C PRO A 9 2.37 4.57 6.42
N ALA A 10 2.74 5.85 6.58
CA ALA A 10 2.25 6.68 7.67
C ALA A 10 0.73 6.94 7.56
N ALA A 11 0.22 7.18 6.35
CA ALA A 11 -1.20 7.39 6.12
C ALA A 11 -2.00 6.10 6.30
N LEU A 12 -1.46 4.96 5.86
CA LEU A 12 -2.06 3.64 6.14
C LEU A 12 -2.20 3.41 7.65
N ALA A 13 -1.15 3.67 8.43
CA ALA A 13 -1.20 3.53 9.89
C ALA A 13 -2.23 4.48 10.53
N ALA A 14 -2.32 5.73 10.07
CA ALA A 14 -3.30 6.69 10.56
C ALA A 14 -4.75 6.29 10.20
N ALA A 15 -4.97 5.78 8.99
CA ALA A 15 -6.27 5.29 8.55
C ALA A 15 -6.70 4.03 9.32
N MET A 16 -5.76 3.11 9.58
CA MET A 16 -6.00 1.96 10.44
C MET A 16 -6.40 2.38 11.86
N ALA A 17 -5.68 3.33 12.46
CA ALA A 17 -6.02 3.86 13.79
C ALA A 17 -7.42 4.51 13.79
N SER A 18 -7.76 5.27 12.75
CA SER A 18 -9.07 5.92 12.59
C SER A 18 -10.21 4.90 12.41
N ALA A 19 -9.91 3.73 11.83
CA ALA A 19 -10.83 2.60 11.70
C ALA A 19 -10.94 1.74 12.97
N GLY A 20 -10.19 2.06 14.03
CA GLY A 20 -10.10 1.20 15.23
C GLY A 20 -9.32 -0.11 15.00
N ILE A 21 -8.48 -0.17 13.97
CA ILE A 21 -7.67 -1.34 13.62
C ILE A 21 -6.25 -1.17 14.16
N GLU A 22 -5.97 -1.74 15.33
CA GLU A 22 -4.65 -1.59 15.98
C GLU A 22 -3.58 -2.55 15.46
N LYS A 23 -3.99 -3.67 14.84
CA LYS A 23 -3.08 -4.75 14.42
C LYS A 23 -3.15 -4.96 12.92
N GLN A 24 -1.99 -5.01 12.27
CA GLN A 24 -1.89 -5.33 10.84
C GLN A 24 -2.53 -6.69 10.51
N ALA A 25 -2.42 -7.69 11.39
CA ALA A 25 -3.08 -8.98 11.20
C ALA A 25 -4.61 -8.86 11.07
N THR A 26 -5.23 -7.91 11.79
CA THR A 26 -6.66 -7.63 11.69
C THR A 26 -6.99 -7.03 10.32
N LEU A 27 -6.18 -6.08 9.83
CA LEU A 27 -6.34 -5.52 8.49
C LEU A 27 -6.23 -6.61 7.41
N LEU A 28 -5.21 -7.47 7.49
CA LEU A 28 -5.01 -8.56 6.53
C LEU A 28 -6.22 -9.52 6.50
N ARG A 29 -6.81 -9.81 7.66
CA ARG A 29 -8.02 -10.63 7.75
C ARG A 29 -9.26 -9.94 7.14
N LEU A 30 -9.41 -8.63 7.33
CA LEU A 30 -10.57 -7.87 6.81
C LEU A 30 -10.51 -7.63 5.31
N THR A 31 -9.30 -7.54 4.76
CA THR A 31 -9.05 -7.18 3.35
C THR A 31 -8.74 -8.38 2.47
N GLU A 32 -8.51 -9.54 3.08
CA GLU A 32 -7.98 -10.76 2.45
C GLU A 32 -6.65 -10.57 1.72
N ILE A 33 -5.96 -9.44 1.97
CA ILE A 33 -4.63 -9.17 1.43
C ILE A 33 -3.65 -10.11 2.13
N SER A 34 -2.78 -10.76 1.36
CA SER A 34 -1.72 -11.59 1.93
C SER A 34 -0.66 -10.73 2.62
N ARG A 35 -0.05 -11.25 3.70
CA ARG A 35 1.02 -10.56 4.42
C ARG A 35 2.18 -10.17 3.48
N THR A 36 2.57 -11.07 2.59
CA THR A 36 3.64 -10.85 1.60
C THR A 36 3.27 -9.72 0.64
N SER A 37 2.06 -9.74 0.08
CA SER A 37 1.61 -8.69 -0.84
C SER A 37 1.62 -7.31 -0.18
N LEU A 38 1.08 -7.19 1.05
CA LEU A 38 1.13 -5.93 1.77
C LEU A 38 2.56 -5.49 2.10
N TYR A 39 3.44 -6.43 2.45
CA TYR A 39 4.84 -6.15 2.73
C TYR A 39 5.58 -5.63 1.49
N ASP A 40 5.43 -6.27 0.35
CA ASP A 40 6.09 -5.89 -0.91
C ASP A 40 5.58 -4.51 -1.38
N VAL A 41 4.28 -4.25 -1.22
CA VAL A 41 3.66 -2.94 -1.51
C VAL A 41 4.19 -1.85 -0.58
N MET A 42 4.31 -2.12 0.72
CA MET A 42 4.84 -1.16 1.71
C MET A 42 6.33 -0.83 1.50
N ARG A 43 7.07 -1.69 0.79
CA ARG A 43 8.50 -1.52 0.49
C ARG A 43 8.78 -1.05 -0.92
N ASP A 44 7.73 -0.76 -1.69
CA ASP A 44 7.82 -0.40 -3.11
C ASP A 44 8.49 -1.49 -3.98
N GLU A 45 8.51 -2.73 -3.50
CA GLU A 45 9.00 -3.90 -4.23
C GLU A 45 7.94 -4.39 -5.24
N GLN A 46 6.66 -4.11 -4.96
CA GLN A 46 5.53 -4.37 -5.84
C GLN A 46 4.57 -3.17 -5.89
N GLU A 47 4.09 -2.82 -7.08
CA GLU A 47 3.02 -1.82 -7.23
C GLU A 47 1.70 -2.36 -6.64
N PRO A 48 0.95 -1.57 -5.85
CA PRO A 48 -0.36 -2.01 -5.36
C PRO A 48 -1.31 -2.25 -6.53
N GLY A 49 -1.66 -3.51 -6.75
CA GLY A 49 -2.67 -3.89 -7.73
C GLY A 49 -4.08 -3.42 -7.33
N GLY A 50 -5.01 -3.43 -8.28
CA GLY A 50 -6.39 -2.98 -8.06
C GLY A 50 -7.11 -3.69 -6.91
N GLY A 51 -6.79 -4.97 -6.64
CA GLY A 51 -7.31 -5.70 -5.48
C GLY A 51 -6.83 -5.13 -4.14
N VAL A 52 -5.54 -4.78 -4.02
CA VAL A 52 -5.00 -4.15 -2.80
C VAL A 52 -5.61 -2.77 -2.60
N ILE A 53 -5.67 -1.96 -3.66
CA ILE A 53 -6.24 -0.61 -3.60
C ILE A 53 -7.72 -0.69 -3.19
N GLY A 54 -8.52 -1.49 -3.89
CA GLY A 54 -9.94 -1.64 -3.63
C GLY A 54 -10.24 -2.16 -2.22
N SER A 55 -9.55 -3.21 -1.78
CA SER A 55 -9.77 -3.78 -0.45
C SER A 55 -9.41 -2.81 0.68
N LEU A 56 -8.33 -2.04 0.54
CA LEU A 56 -7.96 -1.04 1.54
C LEU A 56 -8.99 0.09 1.61
N LEU A 57 -9.43 0.62 0.47
CA LEU A 57 -10.44 1.68 0.42
C LEU A 57 -11.84 1.22 0.87
N ALA A 58 -12.12 -0.08 0.79
CA ALA A 58 -13.39 -0.64 1.29
C ALA A 58 -13.44 -0.76 2.82
N VAL A 59 -12.28 -0.90 3.48
CA VAL A 59 -12.19 -1.15 4.93
C VAL A 59 -11.77 0.10 5.71
N LEU A 60 -10.95 0.95 5.11
CA LEU A 60 -10.39 2.11 5.78
C LEU A 60 -11.17 3.38 5.43
N PRO A 61 -11.41 4.29 6.41
CA PRO A 61 -12.05 5.57 6.17
C PRO A 61 -11.07 6.56 5.55
N ALA A 62 -10.63 6.29 4.31
CA ALA A 62 -9.65 7.08 3.59
C ALA A 62 -9.93 7.04 2.08
N THR A 63 -9.56 8.10 1.38
CA THR A 63 -9.63 8.17 -0.08
C THR A 63 -8.36 7.60 -0.72
N PHE A 64 -8.36 7.47 -2.05
CA PHE A 64 -7.18 7.05 -2.78
C PHE A 64 -5.98 7.99 -2.52
N ASP A 65 -6.19 9.30 -2.58
CA ASP A 65 -5.11 10.29 -2.44
C ASP A 65 -4.57 10.38 -1.00
N ASP A 66 -5.36 9.95 -0.02
CA ASP A 66 -4.92 9.85 1.37
C ASP A 66 -3.94 8.68 1.55
N LEU A 67 -4.26 7.52 0.97
CA LEU A 67 -3.49 6.28 1.16
C LEU A 67 -2.36 6.09 0.16
N PHE A 68 -2.49 6.67 -1.02
CA PHE A 68 -1.60 6.40 -2.15
C PHE A 68 -1.03 7.69 -2.73
N GLU A 69 0.04 7.53 -3.49
CA GLU A 69 0.60 8.59 -4.32
C GLU A 69 0.98 8.03 -5.68
N VAL A 70 0.78 8.85 -6.71
CA VAL A 70 1.25 8.56 -8.07
C VAL A 70 2.62 9.20 -8.22
N VAL A 71 3.65 8.38 -8.32
CA VAL A 71 5.04 8.85 -8.45
C VAL A 71 5.58 8.54 -9.85
N PRO A 72 6.54 9.33 -10.36
CA PRO A 72 7.29 8.96 -11.54
C PRO A 72 7.99 7.61 -11.30
N ARG A 73 7.80 6.65 -12.21
CA ARG A 73 8.60 5.43 -12.23
C ARG A 73 9.98 5.83 -12.70
N HIS A 74 10.88 6.05 -11.75
CA HIS A 74 12.29 6.17 -12.08
C HIS A 74 12.70 4.85 -12.75
N HIS A 75 13.20 4.93 -13.99
CA HIS A 75 14.01 3.86 -14.58
C HIS A 75 15.34 3.83 -13.82
N GLY A 76 15.29 3.51 -12.53
CA GLY A 76 16.45 3.20 -11.71
C GLY A 76 16.80 1.76 -11.99
N VAL A 77 17.89 1.57 -12.71
CA VAL A 77 18.67 0.34 -12.85
C VAL A 77 18.42 -0.59 -11.66
N GLY A 78 17.72 -1.70 -11.91
CA GLY A 78 17.57 -2.73 -10.90
C GLY A 78 18.94 -3.12 -10.36
N ARG A 79 19.06 -3.22 -9.04
CA ARG A 79 20.18 -3.81 -8.29
C ARG A 79 21.55 -3.59 -8.95
N ALA A 80 22.28 -2.57 -8.50
CA ALA A 80 23.72 -2.70 -8.48
C ALA A 80 24.05 -3.97 -7.69
N ALA A 81 24.61 -4.95 -8.40
CA ALA A 81 25.22 -6.12 -7.80
C ALA A 81 26.29 -5.67 -6.80
N ALA A 82 26.21 -6.22 -5.60
CA ALA A 82 27.31 -6.30 -4.65
C ALA A 82 27.33 -7.74 -4.14
#